data_AF-A0A8S2AX82-F1
#
_entry.id   AF-A0A8S2AX82-F1
#
_cell.length_a   1.000
_cell.length_b   1.000
_cell.length_c   1.000
_cell.angle_alpha   90.00
_cell.angle_beta   90.00
_cell.angle_gamma   90.00
#
_symmetry.space_group_name_H-M   'P 1'
#
loop_
_entity.id
_entity.type
_entity.pdbx_description
1 polymer ?
#
loop_
_entity_poly.entity_id
_entity_poly.type
_entity_poly.pdbx_seq_one_letter_code
_entity_poly.pdbx_strand_id
1 'polypeptide(L)'
;MLIDSAAAFRDIAEQQLPAPDATLSEILGKFSVRGFNERETVSLFGAHSIGITHCTFFKNRLYNFSATGKPDPELNPGFLQELKTKCPFSVSASSPSASLGTGLLPSLPASDSENSYGMSSGNRNDEVIDLSYNNEGGDENFGTRYFRRLMQKKGLLFSDQQLMGNEVTEMWVRAYASDPLLFRREFAMSMMKLSSNHVLTGPLGQVRTSCSKALPRN
;
A
#
# COMPACT_ATOMS: atom_id res chain seq x y z
N MET A 1 -23.61 17.91 10.66
CA MET A 1 -23.60 17.35 9.30
C MET A 1 -22.17 17.39 8.79
N LEU A 2 -21.61 16.24 8.38
CA LEU A 2 -20.31 16.16 7.70
C LEU A 2 -20.47 16.63 6.25
N ILE A 3 -19.46 17.30 5.72
CA ILE A 3 -19.50 17.94 4.40
C ILE A 3 -18.19 17.70 3.64
N ASP A 4 -18.23 17.82 2.31
CA ASP A 4 -17.09 17.68 1.42
C ASP A 4 -16.22 18.95 1.36
N SER A 5 -14.92 18.77 1.14
CA SER A 5 -14.03 19.87 0.79
C SER A 5 -14.33 20.42 -0.60
N ALA A 6 -14.06 21.71 -0.79
CA ALA A 6 -14.08 22.37 -2.09
C ALA A 6 -12.70 22.40 -2.77
N ALA A 7 -11.68 21.79 -2.16
CA ALA A 7 -10.30 21.79 -2.62
C ALA A 7 -9.63 20.43 -2.42
N ALA A 8 -8.65 20.14 -3.26
CA ALA A 8 -7.74 19.00 -3.13
C ALA A 8 -6.32 19.52 -2.84
N PHE A 9 -5.57 18.82 -2.01
CA PHE A 9 -4.26 19.26 -1.51
C PHE A 9 -3.19 18.22 -1.86
N ARG A 10 -2.70 18.26 -3.10
CA ARG A 10 -1.72 17.30 -3.62
C ARG A 10 -0.44 17.28 -2.77
N ASP A 11 0.14 18.45 -2.52
CA ASP A 11 1.41 18.55 -1.79
C ASP A 11 1.30 18.03 -0.34
N ILE A 12 0.13 18.25 0.28
CA ILE A 12 -0.17 17.71 1.61
C ILE A 12 -0.23 16.18 1.58
N ALA A 13 -0.86 15.60 0.54
CA ALA A 13 -0.93 14.14 0.40
C ALA A 13 0.47 13.52 0.21
N GLU A 14 1.31 14.11 -0.64
CA GLU A 14 2.66 13.62 -0.89
C GLU A 14 3.54 13.68 0.37
N GLN A 15 3.39 14.71 1.21
CA GLN A 15 4.20 14.88 2.41
C GLN A 15 3.69 14.07 3.61
N GLN A 16 2.37 13.95 3.77
CA GLN A 16 1.79 13.47 5.02
C GLN A 16 1.37 12.00 5.00
N LEU A 17 1.42 11.32 3.86
CA LEU A 17 1.23 9.88 3.78
C LEU A 17 2.56 9.16 4.05
N PRO A 18 2.60 8.09 4.87
CA PRO A 18 3.78 7.26 5.00
C PRO A 18 4.11 6.59 3.66
N ALA A 19 5.38 6.63 3.26
CA ALA A 19 5.85 5.91 2.10
C ALA A 19 5.96 4.40 2.39
N PRO A 20 5.87 3.52 1.37
CA PRO A 20 6.06 2.08 1.54
C PRO A 20 7.43 1.70 2.12
N ASP A 21 8.43 2.56 1.95
CA ASP A 21 9.80 2.46 2.46
C ASP A 21 10.10 3.38 3.66
N ALA A 22 9.08 3.94 4.31
CA ALA A 22 9.24 4.77 5.49
C ALA A 22 9.82 4.00 6.69
N THR A 23 10.66 4.69 7.47
CA THR A 23 11.20 4.16 8.75
C THR A 23 10.14 4.17 9.85
N LEU A 24 10.35 3.39 10.92
CA LEU A 24 9.42 3.39 12.07
C LEU A 24 9.21 4.79 12.66
N SER A 25 10.28 5.59 12.79
CA SER A 25 10.18 6.95 13.33
C SER A 25 9.35 7.86 12.43
N GLU A 26 9.46 7.72 11.11
CA GLU A 26 8.64 8.50 10.17
C GLU A 26 7.17 8.10 10.27
N ILE A 27 6.88 6.78 10.30
CA ILE A 27 5.52 6.25 10.44
C ILE A 27 4.89 6.81 11.72
N LEU A 28 5.53 6.60 12.88
CA LEU A 28 5.00 7.08 14.16
C LEU A 28 4.89 8.61 14.21
N GLY A 29 5.83 9.34 13.59
CA GLY A 29 5.75 10.79 13.45
C GLY A 29 4.50 11.24 12.69
N LYS A 30 4.20 10.63 11.53
CA LYS A 30 3.05 11.00 10.69
C LYS A 30 1.69 10.65 11.32
N PHE A 31 1.63 9.57 12.11
CA PHE A 31 0.44 9.17 12.84
C PHE A 31 0.23 9.98 14.12
N SER A 32 1.29 10.28 14.88
CA SER A 32 1.20 11.04 16.14
C SER A 32 0.72 12.47 15.96
N VAL A 33 1.10 13.15 14.86
CA VAL A 33 0.57 14.49 14.53
C VAL A 33 -0.95 14.50 14.25
N ARG A 34 -1.56 13.32 14.05
CA ARG A 34 -3.02 13.10 13.91
C ARG A 34 -3.63 12.50 15.17
N GLY A 35 -2.88 12.47 16.26
CA GLY A 35 -3.32 11.96 17.55
C GLY A 35 -3.29 10.44 17.69
N PHE A 36 -2.68 9.69 16.78
CA PHE A 36 -2.58 8.24 16.90
C PHE A 36 -1.31 7.83 17.65
N ASN A 37 -1.44 6.94 18.63
CA ASN A 37 -0.29 6.33 19.31
C ASN A 37 0.19 5.07 18.59
N GLU A 38 1.25 4.44 19.10
CA GLU A 38 1.88 3.23 18.55
C GLU A 38 0.88 2.08 18.43
N ARG A 39 0.05 1.85 19.47
CA ARG A 39 -0.97 0.81 19.51
C ARG A 39 -1.98 0.96 18.37
N GLU A 40 -2.48 2.18 18.19
CA GLU A 40 -3.48 2.49 17.16
C GLU A 40 -2.84 2.44 15.77
N THR A 41 -1.61 2.94 15.63
CA THR A 41 -0.83 2.88 14.38
C THR A 41 -0.63 1.44 13.91
N VAL A 42 -0.15 0.56 14.80
CA VAL A 42 0.02 -0.87 14.50
C VAL A 42 -1.32 -1.51 14.12
N SER A 43 -2.43 -1.13 14.78
CA SER A 43 -3.74 -1.66 14.42
C SER A 43 -4.13 -1.26 13.00
N LEU A 44 -3.95 0.01 12.61
CA LEU A 44 -4.33 0.53 11.28
C LEU A 44 -3.50 -0.11 10.17
N PHE A 45 -2.22 -0.42 10.40
CA PHE A 45 -1.40 -1.18 9.46
C PHE A 45 -1.94 -2.60 9.21
N GLY A 46 -2.73 -3.14 10.14
CA GLY A 46 -3.47 -4.39 9.92
C GLY A 46 -4.43 -4.35 8.72
N ALA A 47 -4.75 -3.18 8.17
CA ALA A 47 -5.45 -3.05 6.90
C ALA A 47 -4.73 -3.75 5.73
N HIS A 48 -3.39 -3.88 5.80
CA HIS A 48 -2.60 -4.63 4.82
C HIS A 48 -2.78 -6.15 4.91
N SER A 49 -3.70 -6.66 5.74
CA SER A 49 -4.13 -8.06 5.67
C SER A 49 -5.00 -8.35 4.45
N ILE A 50 -5.49 -7.32 3.74
CA ILE A 50 -6.32 -7.43 2.54
C ILE A 50 -5.78 -6.53 1.42
N GLY A 51 -6.23 -6.80 0.20
CA GLY A 51 -5.99 -5.95 -0.96
C GLY A 51 -4.81 -6.42 -1.80
N ILE A 52 -4.25 -5.49 -2.57
CA ILE A 52 -3.19 -5.76 -3.54
C ILE A 52 -2.10 -4.70 -3.43
N THR A 53 -0.89 -5.03 -3.86
CA THR A 53 0.19 -4.07 -4.04
C THR A 53 1.00 -4.37 -5.30
N HIS A 54 1.64 -3.36 -5.85
CA HIS A 54 2.46 -3.46 -7.05
C HIS A 54 3.93 -3.72 -6.69
N CYS A 55 4.62 -4.54 -7.49
CA CYS A 55 6.04 -4.84 -7.31
C CYS A 55 6.90 -3.57 -7.16
N THR A 56 6.54 -2.48 -7.84
CA THR A 56 7.26 -1.19 -7.80
C THR A 56 7.49 -0.68 -6.37
N PHE A 57 6.59 -0.96 -5.42
CA PHE A 57 6.69 -0.46 -4.04
C PHE A 57 7.65 -1.24 -3.13
N PHE A 58 8.09 -2.44 -3.52
CA PHE A 58 9.01 -3.25 -2.71
C PHE A 58 10.13 -3.90 -3.50
N LYS A 59 10.21 -3.70 -4.83
CA LYS A 59 11.27 -4.24 -5.70
C LYS A 59 12.67 -3.82 -5.26
N ASN A 60 12.81 -2.62 -4.68
CA ASN A 60 14.06 -2.16 -4.08
C ASN A 60 14.56 -3.16 -3.02
N ARG A 61 13.68 -3.63 -2.13
CA ARG A 61 14.00 -4.63 -1.10
C ARG A 61 14.45 -5.97 -1.67
N LEU A 62 14.04 -6.32 -2.89
CA LEU A 62 14.40 -7.61 -3.49
C LEU A 62 15.79 -7.60 -4.13
N TYR A 63 16.26 -6.44 -4.60
CA TYR A 63 17.41 -6.37 -5.50
C TYR A 63 18.49 -5.36 -5.12
N ASN A 64 18.13 -4.18 -4.58
CA ASN A 64 19.06 -3.09 -4.35
C ASN A 64 18.66 -2.25 -3.13
N PHE A 65 18.53 -2.92 -1.99
CA PHE A 65 18.12 -2.31 -0.73
C PHE A 65 19.15 -1.28 -0.28
N SER A 66 18.71 -0.05 -0.02
CA SER A 66 19.56 1.07 0.38
C SER A 66 20.78 1.30 -0.54
N ALA A 67 20.61 1.08 -1.85
CA ALA A 67 21.66 1.20 -2.86
C ALA A 67 22.90 0.29 -2.65
N THR A 68 22.74 -0.82 -1.91
CA THR A 68 23.85 -1.76 -1.61
C THR A 68 24.15 -2.77 -2.71
N GLY A 69 23.31 -2.85 -3.74
CA GLY A 69 23.31 -3.91 -4.76
C GLY A 69 22.85 -5.27 -4.23
N LYS A 70 22.29 -5.32 -3.01
CA LYS A 70 21.85 -6.56 -2.34
C LYS A 70 20.38 -6.46 -1.90
N PRO A 71 19.70 -7.60 -1.68
CA PRO A 71 18.38 -7.62 -1.06
C PRO A 71 18.42 -7.10 0.38
N ASP A 72 17.24 -6.72 0.89
CA ASP A 72 17.02 -6.36 2.28
C ASP A 72 17.41 -7.53 3.20
N PRO A 73 18.37 -7.35 4.13
CA PRO A 73 18.83 -8.41 5.03
C PRO A 73 17.77 -8.83 6.05
N GLU A 74 16.74 -8.02 6.28
CA GLU A 74 15.64 -8.35 7.18
C GLU A 74 14.54 -9.15 6.51
N LEU A 75 14.55 -9.31 5.18
CA LEU A 75 13.53 -10.08 4.47
C LEU A 75 13.84 -11.58 4.55
N ASN A 76 12.84 -12.39 4.93
CA ASN A 76 12.99 -13.84 5.02
C ASN A 76 13.52 -14.44 3.70
N PRO A 77 14.61 -15.23 3.71
CA PRO A 77 15.24 -15.71 2.46
C PRO A 77 14.34 -16.59 1.58
N GLY A 78 13.48 -17.42 2.18
CA GLY A 78 12.53 -18.23 1.41
C GLY A 78 11.44 -17.37 0.77
N PHE A 79 10.94 -16.39 1.52
CA PHE A 79 9.95 -15.44 1.00
C PHE A 79 10.55 -14.51 -0.07
N LEU A 80 11.80 -14.09 0.08
CA LEU A 80 12.54 -13.34 -0.93
C LEU A 80 12.59 -14.10 -2.27
N GLN A 81 12.84 -15.41 -2.25
CA GLN A 81 12.85 -16.23 -3.46
C GLN A 81 11.46 -16.34 -4.10
N GLU A 82 10.43 -16.50 -3.28
CA GLU A 82 9.03 -16.48 -3.74
C GLU A 82 8.70 -15.15 -4.43
N LEU A 83 9.05 -14.01 -3.79
CA LEU A 83 8.78 -12.68 -4.33
C LEU A 83 9.57 -12.38 -5.60
N LYS A 84 10.78 -12.90 -5.76
CA LYS A 84 11.58 -12.76 -7.00
C LYS A 84 11.03 -13.59 -8.15
N THR A 85 10.36 -14.70 -7.85
CA THR A 85 9.69 -15.55 -8.85
C THR A 85 8.42 -14.90 -9.35
N LYS A 86 7.75 -14.17 -8.45
CA LYS A 86 6.68 -13.26 -8.81
C LYS A 86 7.34 -12.06 -9.50
N CYS A 87 7.72 -11.00 -8.79
CA CYS A 87 8.35 -9.81 -9.34
C CYS A 87 9.77 -10.03 -9.90
N PRO A 88 10.01 -10.27 -11.21
CA PRO A 88 11.34 -10.55 -11.71
C PRO A 88 12.12 -9.24 -11.90
N PHE A 89 13.44 -9.36 -11.97
CA PHE A 89 14.30 -8.24 -12.32
C PHE A 89 14.16 -7.97 -13.82
N SER A 90 13.37 -6.96 -14.16
CA SER A 90 13.37 -6.39 -15.50
C SER A 90 14.68 -5.62 -15.70
N VAL A 91 15.74 -6.30 -16.16
CA VAL A 91 16.70 -5.60 -17.00
C VAL A 91 15.89 -5.26 -18.25
N SER A 92 15.57 -3.99 -18.47
CA SER A 92 15.14 -3.57 -19.80
C SER A 92 16.11 -4.18 -20.80
N ALA A 93 15.62 -5.10 -21.63
CA ALA A 93 16.43 -5.83 -22.59
C ALA A 93 17.01 -4.81 -23.58
N SER A 94 18.22 -4.31 -23.31
CA SER A 94 19.11 -3.85 -24.35
C SER A 94 19.68 -5.09 -25.02
N SER A 95 18.83 -5.81 -25.76
CA SER A 95 19.30 -6.69 -26.82
C SER A 95 19.93 -5.79 -27.88
N PRO A 96 21.14 -6.09 -28.39
CA PRO A 96 21.65 -5.42 -29.57
C PRO A 96 20.76 -5.83 -30.74
N SER A 97 19.86 -4.96 -31.19
CA SER A 97 19.13 -5.17 -32.44
C SER A 97 20.11 -5.07 -33.61
N ALA A 98 20.39 -6.22 -34.22
CA ALA A 98 20.88 -6.29 -35.58
C ALA A 98 19.82 -5.68 -36.53
N SER A 99 20.32 -4.87 -37.46
CA SER A 99 19.72 -4.20 -38.64
C SER A 99 18.38 -4.70 -39.21
N LEU A 100 17.51 -3.77 -39.64
CA LEU A 100 17.32 -3.30 -41.04
C LEU A 100 15.86 -2.86 -41.32
N GLY A 101 15.67 -1.66 -41.89
CA GLY A 101 14.59 -1.40 -42.87
C GLY A 101 13.30 -0.66 -42.46
N THR A 102 13.29 0.66 -42.70
CA THR A 102 12.24 1.46 -43.39
C THR A 102 10.74 1.36 -43.06
N GLY A 103 10.12 2.52 -42.78
CA GLY A 103 8.88 2.93 -43.49
C GLY A 103 7.63 3.34 -42.68
N LEU A 104 7.37 4.66 -42.66
CA LEU A 104 6.08 5.40 -42.65
C LEU A 104 5.03 5.26 -41.51
N LEU A 105 4.64 6.45 -41.02
CA LEU A 105 3.36 6.83 -40.36
C LEU A 105 2.25 7.04 -41.41
N PRO A 106 0.95 6.89 -41.07
CA PRO A 106 0.17 8.06 -40.61
C PRO A 106 -0.92 7.80 -39.54
N SER A 107 -1.52 8.91 -39.13
CA SER A 107 -2.37 9.30 -37.98
C SER A 107 -3.84 8.85 -37.90
N LEU A 108 -4.33 8.65 -36.64
CA LEU A 108 -5.63 8.97 -35.96
C LEU A 108 -6.99 8.76 -36.69
N PRO A 109 -8.07 8.29 -36.00
CA PRO A 109 -8.80 9.10 -34.99
C PRO A 109 -9.38 8.36 -33.76
N ALA A 110 -10.07 9.14 -32.92
CA ALA A 110 -10.62 8.88 -31.57
C ALA A 110 -11.98 8.14 -31.53
N SER A 111 -12.53 8.00 -30.31
CA SER A 111 -13.86 7.46 -29.86
C SER A 111 -13.98 5.93 -29.79
N ASP A 112 -14.66 5.27 -28.85
CA ASP A 112 -15.41 5.63 -27.64
C ASP A 112 -15.44 4.39 -26.72
N SER A 113 -15.81 4.62 -25.46
CA SER A 113 -16.11 3.67 -24.39
C SER A 113 -17.06 2.53 -24.77
N GLU A 114 -16.78 1.29 -24.35
CA GLU A 114 -17.76 0.40 -23.72
C GLU A 114 -17.08 -0.58 -22.73
N ASN A 115 -17.87 -0.90 -21.70
CA ASN A 115 -17.56 -1.63 -20.49
C ASN A 115 -17.53 -3.14 -20.77
N SER A 116 -16.47 -3.86 -20.37
CA SER A 116 -16.54 -5.31 -20.17
C SER A 116 -15.46 -5.77 -19.19
N TYR A 117 -15.89 -6.10 -17.96
CA TYR A 117 -15.11 -6.94 -17.07
C TYR A 117 -15.00 -8.33 -17.70
N GLY A 118 -13.87 -8.57 -18.38
CA GLY A 118 -13.55 -9.84 -19.01
C GLY A 118 -12.04 -9.98 -19.17
N MET A 119 -11.45 -10.93 -18.43
CA MET A 119 -10.06 -11.34 -18.55
C MET A 119 -9.71 -11.68 -20.01
N SER A 120 -8.68 -11.02 -20.56
CA SER A 120 -7.51 -11.71 -21.13
C SER A 120 -6.41 -10.75 -21.59
N SER A 121 -5.19 -11.04 -21.14
CA SER A 121 -3.91 -10.80 -21.81
C SER A 121 -3.61 -9.40 -22.35
N GLY A 122 -3.13 -8.53 -21.46
CA GLY A 122 -2.41 -7.30 -21.80
C GLY A 122 -1.06 -7.28 -21.09
N ASN A 123 0.01 -7.51 -21.84
CA ASN A 123 1.39 -7.49 -21.40
C ASN A 123 1.80 -6.07 -20.93
N ARG A 124 1.59 -5.77 -19.64
CA ARG A 124 2.21 -4.63 -18.93
C ARG A 124 2.78 -5.19 -17.63
N ASN A 125 4.10 -5.24 -17.56
CA ASN A 125 4.90 -5.78 -16.46
C ASN A 125 4.81 -4.95 -15.16
N ASP A 126 3.61 -4.69 -14.67
CA ASP A 126 3.39 -4.20 -13.31
C ASP A 126 2.68 -5.31 -12.54
N GLU A 127 3.50 -6.25 -12.10
CA GLU A 127 3.03 -7.46 -11.46
C GLU A 127 2.44 -7.13 -10.09
N VAL A 128 1.19 -7.53 -9.91
CA VAL A 128 0.37 -7.23 -8.74
C VAL A 128 0.44 -8.43 -7.79
N ILE A 129 0.71 -8.16 -6.52
CA ILE A 129 0.73 -9.16 -5.45
C ILE A 129 -0.51 -8.99 -4.58
N ASP A 130 -1.22 -10.10 -4.36
CA ASP A 130 -2.32 -10.21 -3.41
C ASP A 130 -1.80 -10.24 -1.96
N LEU A 131 -2.25 -9.27 -1.15
CA LEU A 131 -1.91 -9.11 0.27
C LEU A 131 -2.75 -10.01 1.19
N SER A 132 -3.80 -10.66 0.68
CA SER A 132 -4.62 -11.56 1.49
C SER A 132 -4.00 -12.96 1.69
N TYR A 133 -2.89 -13.25 1.00
CA TYR A 133 -2.10 -14.48 1.17
C TYR A 133 -2.93 -15.78 1.06
N ASN A 134 -3.96 -15.77 0.19
CA ASN A 134 -4.92 -16.87 -0.02
C ASN A 134 -4.29 -18.24 -0.34
N ASN A 135 -3.03 -18.25 -0.81
CA ASN A 135 -2.29 -19.46 -1.16
C ASN A 135 -1.72 -20.21 0.06
N GLU A 136 -1.77 -19.65 1.27
CA GLU A 136 -1.29 -20.28 2.51
C GLU A 136 -2.42 -20.83 3.40
N GLY A 137 -3.62 -21.09 2.84
CA GLY A 137 -4.73 -21.81 3.47
C GLY A 137 -5.32 -21.16 4.74
N GLY A 138 -6.52 -20.61 4.65
CA GLY A 138 -7.35 -20.26 5.81
C GLY A 138 -8.23 -19.02 5.59
N ASP A 139 -9.51 -19.12 5.97
CA ASP A 139 -10.59 -18.11 5.87
C ASP A 139 -10.41 -16.85 6.77
N GLU A 140 -9.18 -16.38 6.98
CA GLU A 140 -8.94 -15.11 7.68
C GLU A 140 -8.65 -13.99 6.67
N ASN A 141 -9.62 -13.65 5.81
CA ASN A 141 -9.47 -12.58 4.81
C ASN A 141 -9.01 -11.26 5.46
N PHE A 142 -9.66 -10.83 6.55
CA PHE A 142 -9.18 -9.73 7.38
C PHE A 142 -8.86 -10.23 8.77
N GLY A 143 -7.59 -10.24 9.15
CA GLY A 143 -7.21 -10.98 10.34
C GLY A 143 -5.73 -10.94 10.71
N THR A 144 -5.38 -11.90 11.54
CA THR A 144 -4.14 -11.89 12.33
C THR A 144 -2.92 -12.36 11.54
N ARG A 145 -3.15 -12.91 10.34
CA ARG A 145 -2.11 -13.41 9.44
C ARG A 145 -1.08 -12.34 9.11
N TYR A 146 -1.50 -11.09 8.86
CA TYR A 146 -0.60 -9.96 8.64
C TYR A 146 0.47 -9.88 9.73
N PHE A 147 0.06 -9.81 11.00
CA PHE A 147 0.97 -9.69 12.14
C PHE A 147 1.87 -10.92 12.32
N ARG A 148 1.32 -12.14 12.14
CA ARG A 148 2.11 -13.38 12.19
C ARG A 148 3.22 -13.40 11.14
N ARG A 149 2.99 -12.82 9.95
CA ARG A 149 4.01 -12.70 8.90
C ARG A 149 5.11 -11.73 9.27
N LEU A 150 4.80 -10.61 9.93
CA LEU A 150 5.82 -9.67 10.41
C LEU A 150 6.81 -10.35 11.37
N MET A 151 6.30 -11.18 12.28
CA MET A 151 7.10 -11.98 13.20
C MET A 151 8.01 -13.01 12.49
N GLN A 152 7.64 -13.42 11.27
CA GLN A 152 8.41 -14.33 10.43
C GLN A 152 9.35 -13.61 9.45
N LYS A 153 9.51 -12.29 9.57
CA LYS A 153 10.26 -11.46 8.61
C LYS A 153 9.67 -11.50 7.19
N LYS A 154 8.35 -11.64 7.09
CA LYS A 154 7.59 -11.75 5.85
C LYS A 154 6.69 -10.54 5.58
N GLY A 155 6.98 -9.38 6.17
CA GLY A 155 6.34 -8.11 5.79
C GLY A 155 6.72 -7.73 4.37
N LEU A 156 5.74 -7.40 3.52
CA LEU A 156 5.98 -7.15 2.10
C LEU A 156 6.58 -5.76 1.86
N LEU A 157 5.96 -4.72 2.41
CA LEU A 157 6.51 -3.37 2.38
C LEU A 157 7.57 -3.22 3.48
N PHE A 158 8.56 -2.36 3.26
CA PHE A 158 9.57 -2.12 4.28
C PHE A 158 8.93 -1.51 5.53
N SER A 159 8.02 -0.54 5.34
CA SER A 159 7.19 0.06 6.38
C SER A 159 6.41 -0.95 7.23
N ASP A 160 5.93 -2.06 6.65
CA ASP A 160 5.29 -3.14 7.41
C ASP A 160 6.28 -3.79 8.38
N GLN A 161 7.47 -4.15 7.86
CA GLN A 161 8.48 -4.84 8.64
C GLN A 161 9.04 -3.94 9.76
N GLN A 162 9.00 -2.61 9.59
CA GLN A 162 9.40 -1.63 10.60
C GLN A 162 8.56 -1.68 11.88
N LEU A 163 7.34 -2.22 11.87
CA LEU A 163 6.55 -2.38 13.10
C LEU A 163 7.18 -3.36 14.11
N MET A 164 8.15 -4.16 13.67
CA MET A 164 8.97 -5.01 14.55
C MET A 164 10.23 -4.31 15.06
N GLY A 165 10.43 -3.02 14.75
CA GLY A 165 11.68 -2.30 14.99
C GLY A 165 11.84 -1.71 16.40
N ASN A 166 10.79 -1.69 17.23
CA ASN A 166 10.90 -1.30 18.64
C ASN A 166 10.03 -2.17 19.55
N GLU A 167 10.32 -2.15 20.86
CA GLU A 167 9.68 -3.00 21.86
C GLU A 167 8.15 -2.79 21.93
N VAL A 168 7.70 -1.53 21.83
CA VAL A 168 6.28 -1.18 21.99
C VAL A 168 5.45 -1.66 20.79
N THR A 169 5.89 -1.37 19.57
CA THR A 169 5.17 -1.79 18.37
C THR A 169 5.26 -3.30 18.18
N GLU A 170 6.40 -3.91 18.48
CA GLU A 170 6.56 -5.37 18.46
C GLU A 170 5.60 -6.05 19.46
N MET A 171 5.45 -5.50 20.67
CA MET A 171 4.50 -5.99 21.66
C MET A 171 3.07 -6.02 21.11
N TRP A 172 2.63 -4.95 20.44
CA TRP A 172 1.30 -4.88 19.84
C TRP A 172 1.15 -5.80 18.63
N VAL A 173 2.18 -5.95 17.80
CA VAL A 173 2.19 -6.94 16.70
C VAL A 173 1.98 -8.35 17.25
N ARG A 174 2.70 -8.73 18.32
CA ARG A 174 2.53 -10.03 18.98
C ARG A 174 1.13 -10.20 19.56
N ALA A 175 0.61 -9.18 20.23
CA ALA A 175 -0.75 -9.22 20.80
C ALA A 175 -1.82 -9.43 19.72
N TYR A 176 -1.76 -8.67 18.62
CA TYR A 176 -2.70 -8.80 17.51
C TYR A 176 -2.51 -10.09 16.69
N ALA A 177 -1.30 -10.64 16.63
CA ALA A 177 -1.06 -11.96 16.02
C ALA A 177 -1.71 -13.11 16.81
N SER A 178 -1.83 -12.95 18.13
CA SER A 178 -2.36 -13.97 19.04
C SER A 178 -3.86 -13.89 19.26
N ASP A 179 -4.46 -12.69 19.20
CA ASP A 179 -5.88 -12.49 19.51
C ASP A 179 -6.62 -11.75 18.37
N PRO A 180 -7.43 -12.46 17.56
CA PRO A 180 -8.20 -11.87 16.47
C PRO A 180 -9.30 -10.92 16.95
N LEU A 181 -9.88 -11.15 18.12
CA LEU A 181 -10.94 -10.29 18.66
C LEU A 181 -10.35 -8.98 19.16
N LEU A 182 -9.20 -9.04 19.85
CA LEU A 182 -8.44 -7.86 20.23
C LEU A 182 -8.10 -7.01 19.01
N PHE A 183 -7.50 -7.61 17.97
CA PHE A 183 -7.16 -6.90 16.74
C PHE A 183 -8.38 -6.21 16.12
N ARG A 184 -9.48 -6.95 15.91
CA ARG A 184 -10.69 -6.39 15.27
C ARG A 184 -11.30 -5.25 16.08
N ARG A 185 -11.29 -5.35 17.41
CA ARG A 185 -11.76 -4.29 18.30
C ARG A 185 -10.90 -3.04 18.19
N GLU A 186 -9.58 -3.16 18.33
CA GLU A 186 -8.67 -2.02 18.27
C GLU A 186 -8.64 -1.39 16.88
N PHE A 187 -8.74 -2.20 15.82
CA PHE A 187 -8.87 -1.72 14.45
C PHE A 187 -10.15 -0.89 14.26
N ALA A 188 -11.30 -1.41 14.73
CA ALA A 188 -12.56 -0.69 14.64
C ALA A 188 -12.52 0.65 15.41
N MET A 189 -11.94 0.65 16.61
CA MET A 189 -11.75 1.88 17.40
C MET A 189 -10.84 2.89 16.69
N SER A 190 -9.73 2.44 16.12
CA SER A 190 -8.81 3.30 15.39
C SER A 190 -9.43 3.85 14.10
N MET A 191 -10.26 3.07 13.40
CA MET A 191 -11.01 3.53 12.23
C MET A 191 -12.11 4.55 12.59
N MET A 192 -12.79 4.39 13.74
CA MET A 192 -13.73 5.41 14.24
C MET A 192 -13.02 6.72 14.59
N LYS A 193 -11.83 6.63 15.19
CA LYS A 193 -11.01 7.80 15.46
C LYS A 193 -10.55 8.47 14.15
N LEU A 194 -10.09 7.68 13.18
CA LEU A 194 -9.68 8.17 11.86
C LEU A 194 -10.82 8.84 11.10
N SER A 195 -12.05 8.32 11.17
CA SER A 195 -13.21 8.93 10.51
C SER A 195 -13.61 10.28 11.10
N SER A 196 -13.22 10.57 12.34
CA SER A 196 -13.44 11.86 13.01
C SER A 196 -12.29 12.86 12.81
N ASN A 197 -11.20 12.46 12.14
CA ASN A 197 -10.01 13.27 12.02
C ASN A 197 -10.22 14.46 11.07
N HIS A 198 -10.06 15.69 11.59
CA HIS A 198 -10.15 16.95 10.83
C HIS A 198 -11.36 17.06 9.89
N VAL A 199 -12.50 16.53 10.29
CA VAL A 199 -13.72 16.56 9.49
C VAL A 199 -14.26 17.98 9.33
N LEU A 200 -14.82 18.27 8.16
CA LEU A 200 -15.55 19.51 7.93
C LEU A 200 -16.99 19.36 8.42
N THR A 201 -17.50 20.41 9.07
CA THR A 201 -18.88 20.47 9.55
C THR A 201 -19.55 21.78 9.20
N GLY A 202 -20.86 21.75 8.95
CA GLY A 202 -21.68 22.96 8.79
C GLY A 202 -21.28 23.79 7.56
N PRO A 203 -20.99 25.10 7.70
CA PRO A 203 -20.74 25.99 6.56
C PRO A 203 -19.31 25.91 5.99
N LEU A 204 -18.44 25.04 6.50
CA LEU A 204 -17.01 24.96 6.14
C LEU A 204 -16.74 24.23 4.81
N GLY A 205 -17.77 23.87 4.04
CA GLY A 205 -17.70 22.98 2.89
C GLY A 205 -19.06 22.83 2.23
N GLN A 206 -19.26 21.74 1.48
CA GLN A 206 -20.45 21.56 0.64
C GLN A 206 -20.92 20.11 0.59
N VAL A 207 -22.16 19.86 0.18
CA VAL A 207 -22.62 18.50 -0.17
C VAL A 207 -22.47 18.34 -1.68
N ARG A 208 -21.46 17.58 -2.14
CA ARG A 208 -21.27 17.38 -3.58
C ARG A 208 -22.29 16.39 -4.11
N THR A 209 -22.87 16.72 -5.26
CA THR A 209 -23.70 15.79 -6.05
C THR A 209 -22.85 14.83 -6.90
N SER A 210 -21.59 15.19 -7.13
CA SER A 210 -20.58 14.34 -7.77
C SER A 210 -19.26 14.40 -6.98
N CYS A 211 -18.80 13.26 -6.47
CA CYS A 211 -17.60 13.18 -5.63
C CYS A 211 -16.30 13.59 -6.34
N SER A 212 -16.28 13.59 -7.68
CA SER A 212 -15.08 13.95 -8.46
C SER A 212 -14.98 15.45 -8.76
N LYS A 213 -16.02 16.26 -8.46
CA LYS A 213 -16.08 17.67 -8.83
C LYS A 213 -16.60 18.56 -7.68
N ALA A 214 -15.87 19.62 -7.36
CA ALA A 214 -16.33 20.63 -6.43
C ALA A 214 -17.46 21.49 -7.05
N LEU A 215 -18.43 21.93 -6.24
CA LEU A 215 -19.43 22.89 -6.69
C LEU A 215 -18.79 24.28 -6.83
N PRO A 216 -19.30 25.12 -7.75
CA PRO A 216 -18.90 26.52 -7.85
C PRO A 216 -19.17 27.27 -6.54
N ARG A 217 -18.28 28.19 -6.16
CA ARG A 217 -18.57 29.16 -5.11
C ARG A 217 -19.36 30.31 -5.75
N ASN A 218 -20.57 30.55 -5.26
CA ASN A 218 -21.38 31.73 -5.63
C ASN A 218 -20.83 33.00 -4.99
#